data_AF-A0A8S9QFP3-F1
#
_entry.id   AF-A0A8S9QFP3-F1
#
_cell.length_a   1.000
_cell.length_b   1.000
_cell.length_c   1.000
_cell.angle_alpha   90.00
_cell.angle_beta   90.00
_cell.angle_gamma   90.00
#
_symmetry.space_group_name_H-M   'P 1'
#
loop_
_entity.id
_entity.type
_entity.pdbx_description
1 polymer ?
#
loop_
_entity_poly.entity_id
_entity_poly.type
_entity_poly.pdbx_seq_one_letter_code
_entity_poly.pdbx_strand_id
1 'polypeptide(L)'
;MELLGECNLGILETLSEDAIEEITESYGGFFTTVESLIGGDSSVEQELVCHVSTLCKYGLASLVRDHFLSSLQQAFDKGGASTFWLHFDDFRHKQHTDYGEEIHQALCGALEEITIEKQFHDKCLSILFHALHSFQQQSSGESHNSDSERVELFSTFRSILSSTLMTTLPPHFPEILHWYFKEKLEELSAIMNEDDTQQQLDTDGMDLDDKLRSKNGEMDVDQGFSRHDELVKNIGKVVRDLRSIGFTSMAENAYASAIFLLLKAKVHDLAGDDYRTSVLGPIKEWIQTVPLQFLNALLSFLGDSVRYDTTPSGLTSPLACCPSPSFSKVVTPSQGIVRWKLRLEYFAYETLQDLRIAKLFEIIVDYPESSPAIEDLKQCLEYTGQHSKLVESFISSLKYRLLTAGASTNDILHQYVSTIKALRAIDPAGVFLEAVGEPIRDYLRGRKDTIKCVVTMLTDGSGGNANGSGNPGDSLLEELMRDEESQENVGFDDDFHTDDKQAWINASRWEPDPVEADPLKGSLSQRKVDILGMLVDIIGSKEQLVNEYRVMLAEKLLNKTDYDIDTEIRTVELLKANLHSFSSL
;
A
#
# COMPACT_ATOMS: atom_id res chain seq x y z
N MET A 1 -27.45 -26.69 18.13
CA MET A 1 -28.02 -27.22 19.39
C MET A 1 -28.16 -28.74 19.27
N GLU A 2 -27.10 -29.41 18.83
CA GLU A 2 -26.97 -30.88 18.67
C GLU A 2 -25.47 -31.17 18.76
N LEU A 3 -24.91 -31.18 19.97
CA LEU A 3 -23.51 -31.58 20.26
C LEU A 3 -23.38 -31.80 21.79
N LEU A 4 -24.35 -32.51 22.38
CA LEU A 4 -24.18 -33.11 23.70
C LEU A 4 -24.21 -34.61 23.44
N GLY A 5 -23.03 -35.20 23.25
CA GLY A 5 -22.87 -36.64 23.33
C GLY A 5 -23.49 -37.09 24.64
N GLU A 6 -24.42 -38.03 24.57
CA GLU A 6 -25.16 -38.55 25.71
C GLU A 6 -24.17 -39.04 26.77
N CYS A 7 -23.95 -38.23 27.82
CA CYS A 7 -23.47 -38.78 29.08
C CYS A 7 -24.54 -39.77 29.52
N ASN A 8 -24.25 -41.06 29.33
CA ASN A 8 -25.12 -42.18 29.73
C ASN A 8 -25.18 -42.25 31.27
N LEU A 9 -25.85 -41.28 31.88
CA LEU A 9 -26.05 -41.16 33.33
C LEU A 9 -26.82 -42.38 33.89
N GLY A 10 -27.47 -43.19 33.04
CA GLY A 10 -28.08 -44.46 33.41
C GLY A 10 -27.08 -45.56 33.84
N ILE A 11 -25.78 -45.42 33.50
CA ILE A 11 -24.74 -46.34 33.98
C ILE A 11 -24.49 -46.15 35.49
N LEU A 12 -24.61 -44.92 35.99
CA LEU A 12 -24.38 -44.58 37.41
C LEU A 12 -25.40 -45.24 38.35
N GLU A 13 -26.62 -45.54 37.88
CA GLU A 13 -27.64 -46.26 38.65
C GLU A 13 -27.40 -47.78 38.72
N THR A 14 -26.44 -48.31 37.95
CA THR A 14 -26.12 -49.75 37.86
C THR A 14 -24.74 -50.13 38.43
N LEU A 15 -23.98 -49.16 38.95
CA LEU A 15 -22.64 -49.41 39.50
C LEU A 15 -22.71 -50.11 40.86
N SER A 16 -21.96 -51.21 41.01
CA SER A 16 -21.72 -51.86 42.29
C SER A 16 -20.81 -51.01 43.19
N GLU A 17 -20.86 -51.24 44.50
CA GLU A 17 -19.96 -50.60 45.48
C GLU A 17 -18.48 -50.84 45.11
N ASP A 18 -18.15 -52.05 44.67
CA ASP A 18 -16.82 -52.43 44.16
C ASP A 18 -16.39 -51.62 42.92
N ALA A 19 -17.33 -51.30 42.02
CA ALA A 19 -17.04 -50.51 40.82
C ALA A 19 -16.79 -49.03 41.16
N ILE A 20 -17.46 -48.50 42.19
CA ILE A 20 -17.23 -47.14 42.69
C ILE A 20 -15.85 -47.04 43.35
N GLU A 21 -15.45 -48.05 44.13
CA GLU A 21 -14.12 -48.12 44.74
C GLU A 21 -13.02 -48.19 43.67
N GLU A 22 -13.18 -49.06 42.66
CA GLU A 22 -12.24 -49.19 41.53
C GLU A 22 -12.13 -47.89 40.70
N ILE A 23 -13.26 -47.21 40.42
CA ILE A 23 -13.25 -45.92 39.73
C ILE A 23 -12.52 -44.87 40.57
N THR A 24 -12.76 -44.82 41.89
CA THR A 24 -12.17 -43.79 42.76
C THR A 24 -10.66 -44.00 42.93
N GLU A 25 -10.21 -45.24 43.12
CA GLU A 25 -8.79 -45.59 43.17
C GLU A 25 -8.10 -45.33 41.83
N SER A 26 -8.72 -45.73 40.72
CA SER A 26 -8.16 -45.51 39.38
C SER A 26 -8.15 -44.04 38.99
N TYR A 27 -9.11 -43.23 39.43
CA TYR A 27 -9.13 -41.79 39.23
C TYR A 27 -8.07 -41.08 40.08
N GLY A 28 -7.88 -41.50 41.33
CA GLY A 28 -6.81 -41.01 42.20
C GLY A 28 -5.41 -41.35 41.65
N GLY A 29 -5.22 -42.59 41.20
CA GLY A 29 -3.99 -43.03 40.52
C GLY A 29 -3.74 -42.30 39.21
N PHE A 30 -4.79 -42.12 38.38
CA PHE A 30 -4.72 -41.28 37.18
C PHE A 30 -4.26 -39.85 37.49
N PHE A 31 -4.83 -39.22 38.53
CA PHE A 31 -4.44 -37.87 38.93
C PHE A 31 -2.95 -37.77 39.28
N THR A 32 -2.45 -38.65 40.15
CA THR A 32 -1.04 -38.65 40.58
C THR A 32 -0.08 -38.98 39.45
N THR A 33 -0.48 -39.88 38.55
CA THR A 33 0.34 -40.27 37.39
C THR A 33 0.42 -39.15 36.36
N VAL A 34 -0.67 -38.39 36.16
CA VAL A 34 -0.68 -37.20 35.29
C VAL A 34 0.19 -36.08 35.87
N GLU A 35 0.11 -35.80 37.18
CA GLU A 35 0.99 -34.81 37.81
C GLU A 35 2.48 -35.19 37.71
N SER A 36 2.81 -36.48 37.90
CA SER A 36 4.18 -36.98 37.76
C SER A 36 4.69 -36.93 36.31
N LEU A 37 3.81 -37.27 35.34
CA LEU A 37 4.14 -37.22 33.92
C LEU A 37 4.41 -35.77 33.46
N ILE A 38 3.57 -34.82 33.90
CA ILE A 38 3.77 -33.39 33.61
C ILE A 38 5.04 -32.86 34.31
N GLY A 39 5.38 -33.41 35.48
CA GLY A 39 6.65 -33.17 36.18
C GLY A 39 7.89 -33.76 35.50
N GLY A 40 7.73 -34.55 34.42
CA GLY A 40 8.80 -35.07 33.59
C GLY A 40 9.18 -36.53 33.83
N ASP A 41 8.44 -37.28 34.65
CA ASP A 41 8.71 -38.70 34.87
C ASP A 41 8.05 -39.58 33.80
N SER A 42 8.85 -40.07 32.84
CA SER A 42 8.38 -40.95 31.77
C SER A 42 8.17 -42.40 32.21
N SER A 43 8.60 -42.79 33.42
CA SER A 43 8.44 -44.17 33.91
C SER A 43 6.98 -44.55 34.22
N VAL A 44 6.11 -43.54 34.32
CA VAL A 44 4.72 -43.64 34.73
C VAL A 44 3.76 -43.97 33.57
N GLU A 45 4.28 -44.06 32.34
CA GLU A 45 3.47 -44.30 31.13
C GLU A 45 2.62 -45.59 31.22
N GLN A 46 3.18 -46.68 31.74
CA GLN A 46 2.47 -47.95 31.85
C GLN A 46 1.35 -47.91 32.90
N GLU A 47 1.58 -47.21 34.02
CA GLU A 47 0.58 -47.02 35.07
C GLU A 47 -0.56 -46.13 34.58
N LEU A 48 -0.24 -45.07 33.84
CA LEU A 48 -1.22 -44.20 33.20
C LEU A 48 -2.12 -44.99 32.24
N VAL A 49 -1.55 -45.85 31.39
CA VAL A 49 -2.33 -46.69 30.46
C VAL A 49 -3.29 -47.61 31.21
N CYS A 50 -2.85 -48.23 32.31
CA CYS A 50 -3.70 -49.08 33.15
C CYS A 50 -4.87 -48.29 33.75
N HIS A 51 -4.62 -47.12 34.33
CA HIS A 51 -5.66 -46.29 34.93
C HIS A 51 -6.64 -45.72 33.88
N VAL A 52 -6.12 -45.24 32.74
CA VAL A 52 -6.95 -44.77 31.62
C VAL A 52 -7.81 -45.89 31.06
N SER A 53 -7.26 -47.10 30.88
CA SER A 53 -8.03 -48.25 30.39
C SER A 53 -9.18 -48.60 31.32
N THR A 54 -8.99 -48.51 32.64
CA THR A 54 -10.01 -48.80 33.65
C THR A 54 -11.11 -47.73 33.64
N LEU A 55 -10.74 -46.44 33.57
CA LEU A 55 -11.71 -45.34 33.48
C LEU A 55 -12.51 -45.37 32.17
N CYS A 56 -11.88 -45.74 31.06
CA CYS A 56 -12.55 -45.88 29.78
C CYS A 56 -13.54 -47.06 29.73
N LYS A 57 -13.31 -48.16 30.48
CA LYS A 57 -14.31 -49.25 30.64
C LYS A 57 -15.65 -48.73 31.15
N TYR A 58 -15.62 -47.71 32.00
CA TYR A 58 -16.80 -47.09 32.60
C TYR A 58 -17.35 -45.90 31.78
N GLY A 59 -16.83 -45.65 30.57
CA GLY A 59 -17.29 -44.57 29.69
C GLY A 59 -16.78 -43.17 30.05
N LEU A 60 -15.78 -43.05 30.94
CA LEU A 60 -15.24 -41.76 31.42
C LEU A 60 -14.14 -41.18 30.52
N ALA A 61 -14.08 -41.56 29.25
CA ALA A 61 -13.03 -41.13 28.32
C ALA A 61 -13.00 -39.61 28.11
N SER A 62 -14.16 -38.94 28.06
CA SER A 62 -14.25 -37.48 27.96
C SER A 62 -13.68 -36.79 29.20
N LEU A 63 -13.97 -37.30 30.40
CA LEU A 63 -13.48 -36.75 31.66
C LEU A 63 -11.95 -36.88 31.76
N VAL A 64 -11.39 -38.03 31.35
CA VAL A 64 -9.94 -38.25 31.27
C VAL A 64 -9.28 -37.22 30.36
N ARG A 65 -9.85 -37.01 29.16
CA ARG A 65 -9.37 -36.02 28.18
C ARG A 65 -9.41 -34.60 28.75
N ASP A 66 -10.56 -34.20 29.30
CA ASP A 66 -10.77 -32.82 29.75
C ASP A 66 -9.93 -32.51 31.00
N HIS A 67 -9.78 -33.47 31.91
CA HIS A 67 -8.89 -33.33 33.07
C HIS A 67 -7.42 -33.22 32.63
N PHE A 68 -6.96 -34.09 31.73
CA PHE A 68 -5.57 -34.05 31.24
C PHE A 68 -5.24 -32.71 30.55
N LEU A 69 -6.15 -32.22 29.70
CA LEU A 69 -6.00 -30.92 29.06
C LEU A 69 -5.99 -29.77 30.08
N SER A 70 -6.82 -29.85 31.13
CA SER A 70 -6.85 -28.85 32.21
C SER A 70 -5.57 -28.87 33.05
N SER A 71 -5.02 -30.04 33.35
CA SER A 71 -3.73 -30.18 34.06
C SER A 71 -2.57 -29.64 33.23
N LEU A 72 -2.54 -29.92 31.92
CA LEU A 72 -1.54 -29.33 31.01
C LEU A 72 -1.67 -27.81 30.91
N GLN A 73 -2.90 -27.29 30.82
CA GLN A 73 -3.15 -25.85 30.82
C GLN A 73 -2.63 -25.19 32.10
N GLN A 74 -2.92 -25.77 33.26
CA GLN A 74 -2.48 -25.23 34.55
C GLN A 74 -0.95 -25.27 34.69
N ALA A 75 -0.30 -26.32 34.19
CA ALA A 75 1.15 -26.42 34.19
C ALA A 75 1.78 -25.35 33.28
N PHE A 76 1.23 -25.17 32.08
CA PHE A 76 1.67 -24.15 31.14
C PHE A 76 1.45 -22.72 31.66
N ASP A 77 0.33 -22.44 32.31
CA ASP A 77 0.03 -21.11 32.89
C ASP A 77 1.01 -20.75 34.03
N LYS A 78 1.32 -21.72 34.92
CA LYS A 78 2.25 -21.50 36.05
C LYS A 78 3.73 -21.42 35.62
N GLY A 79 4.09 -22.05 34.52
CA GLY A 79 5.45 -22.14 34.01
C GLY A 79 5.59 -21.36 32.71
N GLY A 80 5.31 -22.04 31.59
CA GLY A 80 5.61 -21.58 30.24
C GLY A 80 5.09 -20.21 29.82
N ALA A 81 3.86 -19.87 30.16
CA ALA A 81 3.32 -18.55 29.83
C ALA A 81 4.09 -17.45 30.57
N SER A 82 4.33 -17.63 31.87
CA SER A 82 5.04 -16.65 32.69
C SER A 82 6.51 -16.50 32.27
N THR A 83 7.21 -17.60 31.99
CA THR A 83 8.60 -17.57 31.53
C THR A 83 8.72 -16.95 30.14
N PHE A 84 7.79 -17.24 29.23
CA PHE A 84 7.74 -16.62 27.92
C PHE A 84 7.63 -15.09 28.01
N TRP A 85 6.76 -14.57 28.86
CA TRP A 85 6.58 -13.12 28.99
C TRP A 85 7.70 -12.41 29.76
N LEU A 86 8.41 -13.10 30.66
CA LEU A 86 9.56 -12.54 31.39
C LEU A 86 10.67 -12.05 30.44
N HIS A 87 10.86 -12.69 29.28
CA HIS A 87 11.80 -12.24 28.25
C HIS A 87 11.48 -10.84 27.70
N PHE A 88 10.23 -10.39 27.83
CA PHE A 88 9.77 -9.12 27.27
C PHE A 88 9.53 -8.02 28.33
N ASP A 89 9.69 -8.30 29.62
CA ASP A 89 9.43 -7.34 30.69
C ASP A 89 10.40 -6.14 30.68
N ASP A 90 11.66 -6.38 30.31
CA ASP A 90 12.70 -5.34 30.22
C ASP A 90 12.42 -4.30 29.12
N PHE A 91 11.54 -4.61 28.16
CA PHE A 91 11.15 -3.70 27.08
C PHE A 91 9.98 -2.78 27.45
N ARG A 92 9.44 -2.87 28.68
CA ARG A 92 8.28 -2.07 29.14
C ARG A 92 8.56 -0.57 29.26
N HIS A 93 9.82 -0.18 29.45
CA HIS A 93 10.21 1.21 29.72
C HIS A 93 11.27 1.77 28.76
N LYS A 94 11.73 0.98 27.79
CA LYS A 94 12.76 1.41 26.83
C LYS A 94 12.09 2.18 25.69
N GLN A 95 12.35 3.48 25.58
CA GLN A 95 11.97 4.27 24.41
C GLN A 95 13.03 4.16 23.31
N HIS A 96 12.52 4.10 22.07
CA HIS A 96 13.17 4.24 20.77
C HIS A 96 14.64 4.64 20.79
N THR A 97 15.54 3.67 20.58
CA THR A 97 16.71 3.72 19.68
C THR A 97 17.57 2.48 19.91
N ASP A 98 17.88 1.74 18.84
CA ASP A 98 19.05 0.85 18.73
C ASP A 98 19.06 -0.45 19.56
N TYR A 99 17.94 -1.19 19.60
CA TYR A 99 17.81 -2.48 20.33
C TYR A 99 17.53 -3.67 19.43
N GLY A 100 17.85 -3.57 18.14
CA GLY A 100 17.40 -4.55 17.17
C GLY A 100 17.85 -5.98 17.39
N GLU A 101 19.14 -6.12 17.66
CA GLU A 101 19.76 -7.39 18.03
C GLU A 101 19.27 -7.89 19.40
N GLU A 102 19.01 -7.01 20.38
CA GLU A 102 18.45 -7.39 21.68
C GLU A 102 17.03 -7.95 21.52
N ILE A 103 16.19 -7.30 20.70
CA ILE A 103 14.82 -7.76 20.41
C ILE A 103 14.86 -9.08 19.64
N HIS A 104 15.74 -9.20 18.64
CA HIS A 104 15.90 -10.44 17.89
C HIS A 104 16.31 -11.60 18.81
N GLN A 105 17.30 -11.39 19.67
CA GLN A 105 17.78 -12.41 20.59
C GLN A 105 16.72 -12.80 21.63
N ALA A 106 16.02 -11.82 22.22
CA ALA A 106 14.93 -12.07 23.17
C ALA A 106 13.77 -12.82 22.51
N LEU A 107 13.36 -12.41 21.31
CA LEU A 107 12.26 -13.05 20.57
C LEU A 107 12.61 -14.47 20.15
N CYS A 108 13.78 -14.69 19.55
CA CYS A 108 14.23 -16.02 19.14
C CYS A 108 14.41 -16.94 20.35
N GLY A 109 15.01 -16.45 21.45
CA GLY A 109 15.18 -17.22 22.68
C GLY A 109 13.84 -17.62 23.30
N ALA A 110 12.92 -16.66 23.46
CA ALA A 110 11.59 -16.93 23.99
C ALA A 110 10.79 -17.90 23.12
N LEU A 111 10.88 -17.77 21.79
CA LEU A 111 10.21 -18.67 20.84
C LEU A 111 10.82 -20.08 20.84
N GLU A 112 12.13 -20.22 21.04
CA GLU A 112 12.77 -21.52 21.18
C GLU A 112 12.36 -22.23 22.47
N GLU A 113 12.36 -21.52 23.60
CA GLU A 113 11.93 -22.07 24.90
C GLU A 113 10.48 -22.55 24.87
N ILE A 114 9.55 -21.72 24.39
CA ILE A 114 8.14 -22.08 24.32
C ILE A 114 7.88 -23.20 23.30
N THR A 115 8.70 -23.29 22.24
CA THR A 115 8.62 -24.39 21.27
C THR A 115 9.09 -25.70 21.89
N ILE A 116 10.14 -25.68 22.72
CA ILE A 116 10.61 -26.85 23.47
C ILE A 116 9.53 -27.32 24.45
N GLU A 117 8.93 -26.40 25.20
CA GLU A 117 7.86 -26.74 26.14
C GLU A 117 6.61 -27.27 25.44
N LYS A 118 6.23 -26.68 24.31
CA LYS A 118 5.16 -27.21 23.46
C LYS A 118 5.49 -28.61 22.97
N GLN A 119 6.71 -28.88 22.50
CA GLN A 119 7.13 -30.22 22.09
C GLN A 119 7.07 -31.23 23.23
N PHE A 120 7.34 -30.80 24.47
CA PHE A 120 7.15 -31.62 25.65
C PHE A 120 5.67 -31.94 25.88
N HIS A 121 4.79 -30.95 25.84
CA HIS A 121 3.35 -31.17 25.96
C HIS A 121 2.78 -32.03 24.81
N ASP A 122 3.26 -31.88 23.58
CA ASP A 122 2.89 -32.72 22.43
C ASP A 122 3.30 -34.19 22.63
N LYS A 123 4.41 -34.46 23.34
CA LYS A 123 4.79 -35.82 23.76
C LYS A 123 3.83 -36.36 24.82
N CYS A 124 3.48 -35.57 25.83
CA CYS A 124 2.49 -35.96 26.85
C CYS A 124 1.13 -36.29 26.22
N LEU A 125 0.68 -35.48 25.25
CA LEU A 125 -0.56 -35.74 24.50
C LEU A 125 -0.47 -36.98 23.63
N SER A 126 0.70 -37.26 23.04
CA SER A 126 0.92 -38.50 22.29
C SER A 126 0.79 -39.74 23.19
N ILE A 127 1.29 -39.66 24.43
CA ILE A 127 1.15 -40.73 25.43
C ILE A 127 -0.32 -40.92 25.82
N LEU A 128 -1.06 -39.84 26.10
CA LEU A 128 -2.50 -39.91 26.37
C LEU A 128 -3.26 -40.54 25.19
N PHE A 129 -2.98 -40.08 23.98
CA PHE A 129 -3.61 -40.62 22.78
C PHE A 129 -3.34 -42.12 22.62
N HIS A 130 -2.10 -42.55 22.85
CA HIS A 130 -1.75 -43.97 22.85
C HIS A 130 -2.53 -44.76 23.92
N ALA A 131 -2.67 -44.21 25.14
CA ALA A 131 -3.46 -44.83 26.20
C ALA A 131 -4.94 -44.98 25.83
N LEU A 132 -5.57 -43.94 25.30
CA LEU A 132 -6.97 -43.95 24.87
C LEU A 132 -7.21 -44.91 23.69
N HIS A 133 -6.32 -44.91 22.70
CA HIS A 133 -6.42 -45.75 21.52
C HIS A 133 -6.15 -47.23 21.82
N SER A 134 -5.23 -47.53 22.74
CA SER A 134 -4.96 -48.90 23.19
C SER A 134 -6.20 -49.57 23.79
N PHE A 135 -7.07 -48.79 24.45
CA PHE A 135 -8.35 -49.26 24.97
C PHE A 135 -9.40 -49.44 23.85
N GLN A 136 -9.53 -48.47 22.94
CA GLN A 136 -10.46 -48.56 21.82
C GLN A 136 -10.21 -49.81 20.96
N GLN A 137 -8.94 -50.12 20.66
CA GLN A 137 -8.57 -51.34 19.91
C GLN A 137 -8.94 -52.65 20.63
N GLN A 138 -8.99 -52.65 21.97
CA GLN A 138 -9.38 -53.83 22.75
C GLN A 138 -10.91 -54.00 22.83
N SER A 139 -11.67 -52.91 22.73
CA SER A 139 -13.14 -52.91 22.93
C SER A 139 -13.94 -53.03 21.63
N SER A 140 -13.44 -52.51 20.51
CA SER A 140 -14.12 -52.49 19.22
C SER A 140 -13.14 -52.90 18.12
N GLY A 141 -13.33 -54.07 17.51
CA GLY A 141 -12.50 -54.56 16.40
C GLY A 141 -12.63 -53.78 15.09
N GLU A 142 -13.07 -52.52 15.12
CA GLU A 142 -13.30 -51.67 13.95
C GLU A 142 -12.29 -50.51 13.89
N SER A 143 -11.72 -50.34 12.69
CA SER A 143 -10.82 -49.25 12.29
C SER A 143 -11.58 -47.92 12.23
N HIS A 144 -11.91 -47.32 13.37
CA HIS A 144 -12.35 -45.92 13.41
C HIS A 144 -11.18 -44.97 13.11
N ASN A 145 -11.53 -43.76 12.64
CA ASN A 145 -10.65 -42.74 12.04
C ASN A 145 -9.71 -42.10 13.09
N SER A 146 -8.77 -42.87 13.62
CA SER A 146 -7.84 -42.51 14.70
C SER A 146 -7.03 -41.25 14.44
N ASP A 147 -6.75 -40.95 13.17
CA ASP A 147 -6.06 -39.73 12.76
C ASP A 147 -6.92 -38.47 13.00
N SER A 148 -8.24 -38.56 12.88
CA SER A 148 -9.13 -37.41 13.11
C SER A 148 -9.20 -37.03 14.60
N GLU A 149 -9.28 -38.02 15.50
CA GLU A 149 -9.30 -37.80 16.95
C GLU A 149 -7.97 -37.24 17.46
N ARG A 150 -6.85 -37.72 16.90
CA ARG A 150 -5.53 -37.16 17.18
C ARG A 150 -5.44 -35.71 16.72
N VAL A 151 -5.89 -35.39 15.50
CA VAL A 151 -5.88 -34.01 15.01
C VAL A 151 -6.75 -33.11 15.87
N GLU A 152 -7.92 -33.57 16.29
CA GLU A 152 -8.82 -32.84 17.17
C GLU A 152 -8.13 -32.52 18.51
N LEU A 153 -7.61 -33.51 19.22
CA LEU A 153 -6.92 -33.35 20.51
C LEU A 153 -5.79 -32.32 20.46
N PHE A 154 -4.90 -32.45 19.47
CA PHE A 154 -3.77 -31.54 19.31
C PHE A 154 -4.24 -30.13 18.90
N SER A 155 -5.32 -30.02 18.12
CA SER A 155 -5.92 -28.73 17.76
C SER A 155 -6.60 -28.03 18.95
N THR A 156 -7.28 -28.78 19.81
CA THR A 156 -7.89 -28.28 21.04
C THR A 156 -6.81 -27.78 21.98
N PHE A 157 -5.74 -28.56 22.20
CA PHE A 157 -4.63 -28.13 23.02
C PHE A 157 -3.92 -26.88 22.48
N ARG A 158 -3.66 -26.83 21.17
CA ARG A 158 -3.11 -25.62 20.54
C ARG A 158 -4.00 -24.39 20.76
N SER A 159 -5.31 -24.57 20.73
CA SER A 159 -6.26 -23.49 21.01
C SER A 159 -6.23 -23.05 22.48
N ILE A 160 -6.03 -23.99 23.41
CA ILE A 160 -5.84 -23.72 24.85
C ILE A 160 -4.53 -22.97 25.11
N LEU A 161 -3.43 -23.38 24.47
CA LEU A 161 -2.14 -22.66 24.57
C LEU A 161 -2.28 -21.23 24.05
N SER A 162 -2.87 -21.08 22.87
CA SER A 162 -3.11 -19.77 22.25
C SER A 162 -4.01 -18.90 23.12
N SER A 163 -5.09 -19.45 23.67
CA SER A 163 -5.99 -18.68 24.54
C SER A 163 -5.31 -18.25 25.84
N THR A 164 -4.53 -19.14 26.47
CA THR A 164 -3.79 -18.83 27.69
C THR A 164 -2.81 -17.67 27.46
N LEU A 165 -2.01 -17.76 26.39
CA LEU A 165 -1.08 -16.69 26.03
C LEU A 165 -1.80 -15.38 25.72
N MET A 166 -2.89 -15.42 24.96
CA MET A 166 -3.70 -14.22 24.66
C MET A 166 -4.32 -13.59 25.91
N THR A 167 -4.72 -14.38 26.91
CA THR A 167 -5.24 -13.84 28.18
C THR A 167 -4.17 -13.17 29.04
N THR A 168 -2.91 -13.61 28.89
CA THR A 168 -1.74 -13.08 29.61
C THR A 168 -0.92 -12.07 28.80
N LEU A 169 -1.41 -11.68 27.61
CA LEU A 169 -0.68 -10.86 26.65
C LEU A 169 -0.31 -9.47 27.21
N PRO A 170 0.99 -9.12 27.29
CA PRO A 170 1.41 -7.78 27.65
C PRO A 170 1.08 -6.76 26.54
N PRO A 171 0.67 -5.52 26.90
CA PRO A 171 0.23 -4.52 25.93
C PRO A 171 1.34 -4.04 24.98
N HIS A 172 2.61 -4.15 25.39
CA HIS A 172 3.77 -3.70 24.61
C HIS A 172 4.29 -4.76 23.62
N PHE A 173 3.88 -6.02 23.73
CA PHE A 173 4.38 -7.10 22.87
C PHE A 173 4.05 -6.91 21.37
N PRO A 174 2.85 -6.47 20.96
CA PRO A 174 2.56 -6.17 19.56
C PRO A 174 3.49 -5.09 18.97
N GLU A 175 3.90 -4.11 19.79
CA GLU A 175 4.86 -3.09 19.38
C GLU A 175 6.25 -3.71 19.18
N ILE A 176 6.71 -4.59 20.07
CA ILE A 176 7.98 -5.33 19.92
C ILE A 176 8.02 -6.09 18.59
N LEU A 177 6.94 -6.81 18.24
CA LEU A 177 6.86 -7.50 16.95
C LEU A 177 6.93 -6.52 15.78
N HIS A 178 6.26 -5.36 15.88
CA HIS A 178 6.34 -4.33 14.85
C HIS A 178 7.78 -3.82 14.67
N TRP A 179 8.50 -3.55 15.76
CA TRP A 179 9.91 -3.13 15.71
C TRP A 179 10.80 -4.19 15.06
N TYR A 180 10.64 -5.45 15.47
CA TYR A 180 11.38 -6.57 14.90
C TYR A 180 11.21 -6.67 13.38
N PHE A 181 9.96 -6.71 12.89
CA PHE A 181 9.70 -6.82 11.46
C PHE A 181 10.10 -5.56 10.69
N LYS A 182 9.95 -4.37 11.29
CA LYS A 182 10.38 -3.11 10.69
C LYS A 182 11.88 -3.15 10.37
N GLU A 183 12.70 -3.42 11.37
CA GLU A 183 14.15 -3.43 11.21
C GLU A 183 14.62 -4.51 10.25
N LYS A 184 14.09 -5.74 10.36
CA LYS A 184 14.48 -6.83 9.45
C LYS A 184 14.05 -6.58 8.01
N LEU A 185 12.96 -5.86 7.77
CA LEU A 185 12.60 -5.42 6.43
C LEU A 185 13.42 -4.23 5.95
N GLU A 186 13.86 -3.33 6.84
CA GLU A 186 14.80 -2.26 6.49
C GLU A 186 16.15 -2.84 6.08
N GLU A 187 16.67 -3.82 6.83
CA GLU A 187 17.87 -4.61 6.50
C GLU A 187 17.71 -5.30 5.13
N LEU A 188 16.57 -5.97 4.90
CA LEU A 188 16.26 -6.59 3.61
C LEU A 188 16.28 -5.57 2.47
N SER A 189 15.65 -4.40 2.68
CA SER A 189 15.59 -3.36 1.67
C SER A 189 16.97 -2.76 1.37
N ALA A 190 17.85 -2.66 2.37
CA ALA A 190 19.21 -2.16 2.21
C ALA A 190 20.05 -3.11 1.35
N ILE A 191 19.99 -4.41 1.62
CA ILE A 191 20.67 -5.45 0.83
C ILE A 191 20.25 -5.36 -0.65
N MET A 192 18.95 -5.20 -0.91
CA MET A 192 18.44 -5.10 -2.29
C MET A 192 18.89 -3.83 -3.01
N ASN A 193 19.04 -2.70 -2.30
CA ASN A 193 19.54 -1.48 -2.92
C ASN A 193 21.05 -1.57 -3.24
N GLU A 194 21.84 -2.28 -2.43
CA GLU A 194 23.28 -2.49 -2.68
C GLU A 194 23.53 -3.26 -3.99
N ASP A 195 22.73 -4.30 -4.24
CA ASP A 195 22.81 -5.11 -5.47
C ASP A 195 22.48 -4.31 -6.74
N ASP A 196 21.56 -3.32 -6.68
CA ASP A 196 21.22 -2.45 -7.81
C ASP A 196 22.33 -1.42 -8.12
N THR A 197 22.96 -0.83 -7.09
CA THR A 197 24.08 0.12 -7.29
C THR A 197 25.32 -0.52 -7.91
N GLN A 198 25.60 -1.79 -7.58
CA GLN A 198 26.74 -2.51 -8.15
C GLN A 198 26.55 -2.79 -9.65
N GLN A 199 25.31 -3.05 -10.09
CA GLN A 199 24.99 -3.32 -11.49
C GLN A 199 24.96 -2.05 -12.37
N GLN A 200 24.59 -0.89 -11.83
CA GLN A 200 24.60 0.37 -12.57
C GLN A 200 26.02 0.90 -12.85
N LEU A 201 26.97 0.70 -11.94
CA LEU A 201 28.36 1.14 -12.12
C LEU A 201 29.11 0.39 -13.24
N ASP A 202 28.71 -0.86 -13.53
CA ASP A 202 29.33 -1.66 -14.60
C ASP A 202 28.83 -1.28 -16.01
N THR A 203 27.74 -0.51 -16.13
CA THR A 203 27.11 -0.21 -17.43
C THR A 203 27.55 1.12 -18.04
N ASP A 204 27.92 2.12 -17.24
CA ASP A 204 28.27 3.48 -17.72
C ASP A 204 29.78 3.74 -17.92
N GLY A 205 30.62 2.70 -17.82
CA GLY A 205 32.07 2.80 -17.91
C GLY A 205 32.69 2.38 -19.24
N MET A 206 32.33 2.99 -20.37
CA MET A 206 33.13 2.91 -21.60
C MET A 206 33.72 4.27 -21.97
N ASP A 207 34.88 4.62 -21.39
CA ASP A 207 35.99 5.14 -22.19
C ASP A 207 37.38 4.98 -21.54
N LEU A 208 38.30 4.55 -22.40
CA LEU A 208 39.76 4.31 -22.36
C LEU A 208 40.57 5.07 -21.26
N ASP A 209 41.39 4.37 -20.45
CA ASP A 209 42.75 3.95 -20.84
C ASP A 209 43.49 3.20 -19.70
N ASP A 210 44.48 2.42 -20.13
CA ASP A 210 45.14 1.29 -19.48
C ASP A 210 46.26 1.69 -18.47
N LYS A 211 46.12 1.35 -17.17
CA LYS A 211 47.15 0.67 -16.34
C LYS A 211 46.90 0.69 -14.82
N LEU A 212 47.13 -0.51 -14.24
CA LEU A 212 47.52 -0.82 -12.86
C LEU A 212 46.42 -0.88 -11.80
N ARG A 213 45.69 -2.00 -11.76
CA ARG A 213 45.78 -2.95 -10.62
C ARG A 213 45.10 -4.29 -10.92
N SER A 214 45.88 -5.32 -11.24
CA SER A 214 45.45 -6.70 -11.00
C SER A 214 45.74 -7.07 -9.54
N LYS A 215 44.70 -7.45 -8.78
CA LYS A 215 44.62 -8.74 -8.08
C LYS A 215 43.36 -8.83 -7.22
N ASN A 216 42.70 -9.99 -7.37
CA ASN A 216 41.57 -10.55 -6.62
C ASN A 216 40.19 -10.19 -7.19
N GLY A 217 39.88 -10.78 -8.34
CA GLY A 217 38.50 -11.01 -8.77
C GLY A 217 38.19 -12.49 -8.63
N GLU A 218 37.40 -12.84 -7.62
CA GLU A 218 36.60 -14.07 -7.56
C GLU A 218 35.61 -13.93 -6.39
N MET A 219 34.31 -14.04 -6.71
CA MET A 219 33.16 -14.23 -5.81
C MET A 219 32.70 -13.03 -4.96
N ASP A 220 31.73 -12.23 -5.45
CA ASP A 220 30.92 -11.36 -4.57
C ASP A 220 29.42 -11.31 -4.92
N VAL A 221 29.02 -11.61 -6.17
CA VAL A 221 27.58 -11.62 -6.56
C VAL A 221 26.80 -12.74 -5.85
N ASP A 222 27.46 -13.85 -5.50
CA ASP A 222 26.83 -14.99 -4.80
C ASP A 222 26.62 -14.71 -3.29
N GLN A 223 27.27 -13.67 -2.75
CA GLN A 223 27.20 -13.34 -1.33
C GLN A 223 25.99 -12.46 -0.98
N GLY A 224 25.50 -11.61 -1.89
CA GLY A 224 24.29 -10.79 -1.69
C GLY A 224 23.00 -11.63 -1.64
N PHE A 225 22.79 -12.47 -2.67
CA PHE A 225 21.63 -13.37 -2.75
C PHE A 225 21.57 -14.39 -1.59
N SER A 226 22.72 -14.91 -1.15
CA SER A 226 22.78 -15.83 -0.01
C SER A 226 22.41 -15.15 1.31
N ARG A 227 22.79 -13.87 1.52
CA ARG A 227 22.38 -13.08 2.70
C ARG A 227 20.89 -12.77 2.71
N HIS A 228 20.32 -12.41 1.56
CA HIS A 228 18.87 -12.22 1.41
C HIS A 228 18.10 -13.48 1.78
N ASP A 229 18.48 -14.63 1.21
CA ASP A 229 17.80 -15.90 1.47
C ASP A 229 17.93 -16.36 2.93
N GLU A 230 19.06 -16.09 3.58
CA GLU A 230 19.28 -16.38 4.99
C GLU A 230 18.41 -15.51 5.90
N LEU A 231 18.32 -14.20 5.62
CA LEU A 231 17.47 -13.27 6.35
C LEU A 231 15.99 -13.66 6.25
N VAL A 232 15.50 -13.98 5.04
CA VAL A 232 14.12 -14.42 4.84
C VAL A 232 13.83 -15.74 5.55
N LYS A 233 14.80 -16.68 5.59
CA LYS A 233 14.65 -17.94 6.36
C LYS A 233 14.56 -17.67 7.87
N ASN A 234 15.34 -16.72 8.40
CA ASN A 234 15.30 -16.35 9.81
C ASN A 234 13.95 -15.71 10.17
N ILE A 235 13.47 -14.76 9.36
CA ILE A 235 12.13 -14.17 9.50
C ILE A 235 11.07 -15.26 9.39
N GLY A 236 11.19 -16.16 8.42
CA GLY A 236 10.30 -17.28 8.20
C GLY A 236 10.22 -18.22 9.40
N LYS A 237 11.35 -18.52 10.08
CA LYS A 237 11.39 -19.35 11.29
C LYS A 237 10.56 -18.68 12.40
N VAL A 238 10.78 -17.39 12.65
CA VAL A 238 10.01 -16.61 13.64
C VAL A 238 8.51 -16.64 13.32
N VAL A 239 8.12 -16.40 12.07
CA VAL A 239 6.71 -16.43 11.65
C VAL A 239 6.10 -17.83 11.82
N ARG A 240 6.86 -18.89 11.51
CA ARG A 240 6.43 -20.28 11.71
C ARG A 240 6.21 -20.58 13.19
N ASP A 241 7.12 -20.16 14.05
CA ASP A 241 7.07 -20.43 15.49
C ASP A 241 5.90 -19.66 16.12
N LEU A 242 5.72 -18.38 15.77
CA LEU A 242 4.55 -17.57 16.15
C LEU A 242 3.23 -18.19 15.70
N ARG A 243 3.15 -18.66 14.45
CA ARG A 243 1.98 -19.38 13.92
C ARG A 243 1.72 -20.67 14.68
N SER A 244 2.77 -21.38 15.10
CA SER A 244 2.66 -22.62 15.86
C SER A 244 2.05 -22.41 17.25
N ILE A 245 2.24 -21.23 17.83
CA ILE A 245 1.75 -20.81 19.15
C ILE A 245 0.34 -20.19 19.06
N GLY A 246 -0.13 -19.87 17.84
CA GLY A 246 -1.44 -19.27 17.58
C GLY A 246 -1.41 -17.75 17.41
N PHE A 247 -0.23 -17.14 17.25
CA PHE A 247 -0.04 -15.71 17.01
C PHE A 247 -0.02 -15.35 15.51
N THR A 248 -0.69 -16.14 14.67
CA THR A 248 -0.73 -15.94 13.22
C THR A 248 -1.16 -14.52 12.85
N SER A 249 -2.33 -14.07 13.33
CA SER A 249 -2.85 -12.73 13.00
C SER A 249 -1.94 -11.60 13.50
N MET A 250 -1.27 -11.78 14.64
CA MET A 250 -0.38 -10.79 15.21
C MET A 250 0.91 -10.65 14.38
N ALA A 251 1.49 -11.78 13.97
CA ALA A 251 2.63 -11.80 13.06
C ALA A 251 2.26 -11.17 11.71
N GLU A 252 1.11 -11.57 11.13
CA GLU A 252 0.61 -11.04 9.87
C GLU A 252 0.39 -9.54 9.90
N ASN A 253 -0.24 -9.02 10.97
CA ASN A 253 -0.42 -7.59 11.15
C ASN A 253 0.92 -6.85 11.33
N ALA A 254 1.87 -7.45 12.06
CA ALA A 254 3.16 -6.81 12.35
C ALA A 254 4.02 -6.63 11.10
N TYR A 255 4.24 -7.71 10.31
CA TYR A 255 4.98 -7.58 9.06
C TYR A 255 4.20 -6.77 8.01
N ALA A 256 2.87 -6.85 7.97
CA ALA A 256 2.04 -6.02 7.09
C ALA A 256 2.27 -4.54 7.37
N SER A 257 2.15 -4.16 8.65
CA SER A 257 2.35 -2.78 9.08
C SER A 257 3.77 -2.29 8.80
N ALA A 258 4.78 -3.16 8.96
CA ALA A 258 6.16 -2.82 8.61
C ALA A 258 6.32 -2.59 7.11
N ILE A 259 5.79 -3.45 6.25
CA ILE A 259 5.79 -3.26 4.78
C ILE A 259 5.15 -1.92 4.39
N PHE A 260 3.99 -1.59 4.94
CA PHE A 260 3.32 -0.32 4.63
C PHE A 260 4.13 0.89 5.13
N LEU A 261 4.80 0.78 6.28
CA LEU A 261 5.65 1.84 6.82
C LEU A 261 6.89 2.07 5.92
N LEU A 262 7.55 0.99 5.50
CA LEU A 262 8.69 1.07 4.56
C LEU A 262 8.25 1.65 3.22
N LEU A 263 7.12 1.18 2.67
CA LEU A 263 6.59 1.72 1.42
C LEU A 263 6.27 3.20 1.54
N LYS A 264 5.67 3.62 2.65
CA LYS A 264 5.41 5.04 2.91
C LYS A 264 6.72 5.85 2.94
N ALA A 265 7.74 5.38 3.66
CA ALA A 265 9.04 6.04 3.71
C ALA A 265 9.67 6.13 2.32
N LYS A 266 9.68 5.03 1.55
CA LYS A 266 10.21 5.02 0.18
C LYS A 266 9.47 5.97 -0.76
N VAL A 267 8.14 6.05 -0.65
CA VAL A 267 7.34 7.02 -1.42
C VAL A 267 7.73 8.44 -1.03
N HIS A 268 7.91 8.76 0.26
CA HIS A 268 8.37 10.08 0.69
C HIS A 268 9.77 10.43 0.17
N ASP A 269 10.70 9.48 0.18
CA ASP A 269 12.07 9.69 -0.29
C ASP A 269 12.13 9.95 -1.80
N LEU A 270 11.36 9.18 -2.58
CA LEU A 270 11.26 9.35 -4.02
C LEU A 270 10.45 10.60 -4.40
N ALA A 271 9.41 10.92 -3.64
CA ALA A 271 8.48 12.03 -3.93
C ALA A 271 9.00 13.39 -3.45
N GLY A 272 10.32 13.58 -3.35
CA GLY A 272 10.94 14.85 -2.96
C GLY A 272 10.50 16.06 -3.82
N ASP A 273 11.14 17.21 -3.60
CA ASP A 273 10.74 18.47 -4.25
C ASP A 273 11.27 18.63 -5.70
N ASP A 274 11.71 17.54 -6.34
CA ASP A 274 11.99 17.53 -7.79
C ASP A 274 10.78 16.97 -8.56
N TYR A 275 10.12 17.85 -9.31
CA TYR A 275 8.91 17.53 -10.07
C TYR A 275 9.18 17.20 -11.55
N ARG A 276 10.45 17.21 -11.97
CA ARG A 276 10.86 17.01 -13.37
C ARG A 276 10.97 15.54 -13.77
N THR A 277 10.81 14.62 -12.82
CA THR A 277 10.90 13.18 -13.05
C THR A 277 9.63 12.48 -12.56
N SER A 278 9.23 11.42 -13.25
CA SER A 278 8.12 10.55 -12.82
C SER A 278 8.63 9.57 -11.77
N VAL A 279 7.88 9.44 -10.67
CA VAL A 279 8.22 8.61 -9.51
C VAL A 279 7.37 7.34 -9.44
N LEU A 280 6.26 7.27 -10.17
CA LEU A 280 5.38 6.10 -10.17
C LEU A 280 6.05 4.81 -10.69
N GLY A 281 6.89 4.93 -11.72
CA GLY A 281 7.66 3.80 -12.26
C GLY A 281 8.58 3.18 -11.20
N PRO A 282 9.52 3.97 -10.62
CA PRO A 282 10.39 3.52 -9.54
C PRO A 282 9.64 2.93 -8.33
N ILE A 283 8.48 3.50 -7.95
CA ILE A 283 7.65 2.97 -6.86
C ILE A 283 7.11 1.58 -7.21
N LYS A 284 6.58 1.37 -8.41
CA LYS A 284 6.08 0.05 -8.84
C LYS A 284 7.18 -1.00 -8.87
N GLU A 285 8.34 -0.63 -9.39
CA GLU A 285 9.51 -1.49 -9.43
C GLU A 285 9.93 -1.88 -8.01
N TRP A 286 10.05 -0.92 -7.09
CA TRP A 286 10.37 -1.19 -5.70
C TRP A 286 9.34 -2.10 -5.01
N ILE A 287 8.04 -1.95 -5.30
CA ILE A 287 6.99 -2.86 -4.79
C ILE A 287 7.21 -4.30 -5.32
N GLN A 288 7.63 -4.46 -6.58
CA GLN A 288 7.94 -5.78 -7.13
C GLN A 288 9.20 -6.37 -6.51
N THR A 289 10.25 -5.57 -6.31
CA THR A 289 11.54 -6.05 -5.83
C THR A 289 11.49 -6.35 -4.34
N VAL A 290 11.13 -5.41 -3.47
CA VAL A 290 11.28 -5.61 -2.02
C VAL A 290 10.06 -6.35 -1.39
N PRO A 291 8.85 -5.76 -1.29
CA PRO A 291 7.74 -6.41 -0.58
C PRO A 291 7.25 -7.71 -1.23
N LEU A 292 7.13 -7.75 -2.56
CA LEU A 292 6.54 -8.91 -3.23
C LEU A 292 7.50 -10.10 -3.30
N GLN A 293 8.81 -9.88 -3.49
CA GLN A 293 9.79 -10.98 -3.38
C GLN A 293 9.87 -11.52 -1.96
N PHE A 294 9.89 -10.63 -0.94
CA PHE A 294 9.81 -11.03 0.46
C PHE A 294 8.60 -11.92 0.74
N LEU A 295 7.40 -11.48 0.34
CA LEU A 295 6.16 -12.23 0.56
C LEU A 295 6.18 -13.58 -0.17
N ASN A 296 6.70 -13.63 -1.41
CA ASN A 296 6.84 -14.88 -2.16
C ASN A 296 7.77 -15.88 -1.46
N ALA A 297 8.93 -15.40 -1.01
CA ALA A 297 9.92 -16.23 -0.33
C ALA A 297 9.44 -16.69 1.05
N LEU A 298 8.75 -15.82 1.79
CA LEU A 298 8.11 -16.17 3.07
C LEU A 298 7.04 -17.25 2.90
N LEU A 299 6.14 -17.10 1.92
CA LEU A 299 5.09 -18.09 1.63
C LEU A 299 5.67 -19.43 1.15
N SER A 300 6.74 -19.39 0.35
CA SER A 300 7.48 -20.58 -0.06
C SER A 300 8.07 -21.32 1.15
N PHE A 301 8.69 -20.59 2.08
CA PHE A 301 9.29 -21.16 3.30
C PHE A 301 8.26 -21.75 4.27
N LEU A 302 7.06 -21.16 4.34
CA LEU A 302 5.97 -21.63 5.19
C LEU A 302 5.24 -22.85 4.61
N GLY A 303 5.47 -23.20 3.34
CA GLY A 303 4.87 -24.36 2.68
C GLY A 303 3.39 -24.18 2.33
N ASP A 304 2.87 -22.96 2.33
CA ASP A 304 1.46 -22.63 2.04
C ASP A 304 1.14 -22.66 0.53
N SER A 305 2.05 -23.16 -0.32
CA SER A 305 1.86 -23.19 -1.77
C SER A 305 0.96 -24.34 -2.26
N VAL A 306 0.73 -25.39 -1.46
CA VAL A 306 -0.16 -26.51 -1.83
C VAL A 306 -0.72 -27.19 -0.58
N ARG A 307 -2.03 -27.02 -0.30
CA ARG A 307 -2.82 -28.00 0.44
C ARG A 307 -4.08 -28.29 -0.36
N TYR A 308 -4.19 -29.52 -0.84
CA TYR A 308 -5.44 -30.06 -1.35
C TYR A 308 -6.29 -30.51 -0.16
N ASP A 309 -7.59 -30.24 -0.27
CA ASP A 309 -8.69 -30.73 0.58
C ASP A 309 -8.94 -29.96 1.88
N THR A 310 -10.01 -29.15 1.90
CA THR A 310 -11.20 -29.34 2.75
C THR A 310 -12.27 -28.28 2.42
N THR A 311 -13.52 -28.73 2.36
CA THR A 311 -14.80 -28.07 2.03
C THR A 311 -15.02 -26.72 2.76
N PRO A 312 -15.55 -25.68 2.08
CA PRO A 312 -15.73 -24.36 2.68
C PRO A 312 -17.02 -24.30 3.51
N SER A 313 -16.92 -23.90 4.78
CA SER A 313 -18.05 -23.57 5.63
C SER A 313 -17.77 -22.26 6.38
N GLY A 314 -18.54 -21.22 6.03
CA GLY A 314 -18.94 -20.16 6.96
C GLY A 314 -17.93 -19.04 7.23
N LEU A 315 -18.19 -17.88 6.61
CA LEU A 315 -17.82 -16.51 7.03
C LEU A 315 -16.41 -16.37 7.63
N THR A 316 -15.39 -16.32 6.78
CA THR A 316 -14.02 -16.02 7.17
C THR A 316 -13.62 -14.59 6.82
N SER A 317 -12.84 -14.00 7.73
CA SER A 317 -12.24 -12.66 7.68
C SER A 317 -11.63 -12.32 6.30
N PRO A 318 -11.61 -11.03 5.88
CA PRO A 318 -11.01 -10.57 4.61
C PRO A 318 -9.52 -10.94 4.37
N LEU A 319 -8.87 -11.56 5.35
CA LEU A 319 -7.46 -11.98 5.33
C LEU A 319 -7.26 -13.50 5.20
N ALA A 320 -8.31 -14.31 5.09
CA ALA A 320 -8.15 -15.77 4.98
C ALA A 320 -7.65 -16.20 3.58
N CYS A 321 -6.39 -16.63 3.50
CA CYS A 321 -5.84 -17.35 2.36
C CYS A 321 -6.48 -18.75 2.23
N CYS A 322 -7.34 -18.97 1.24
CA CYS A 322 -7.64 -20.31 0.69
C CYS A 322 -7.99 -20.18 -0.82
N PRO A 323 -7.35 -20.95 -1.72
CA PRO A 323 -7.59 -20.90 -3.16
C PRO A 323 -8.80 -21.74 -3.60
N SER A 324 -9.53 -21.25 -4.62
CA SER A 324 -10.54 -22.01 -5.36
C SER A 324 -9.89 -23.07 -6.27
N PRO A 325 -10.56 -24.20 -6.57
CA PRO A 325 -10.00 -25.22 -7.45
C PRO A 325 -10.26 -24.86 -8.92
N SER A 326 -9.20 -24.56 -9.68
CA SER A 326 -9.27 -24.59 -11.14
C SER A 326 -8.01 -25.22 -11.71
N PHE A 327 -8.20 -26.34 -12.41
CA PHE A 327 -7.19 -27.04 -13.20
C PHE A 327 -6.63 -26.11 -14.29
N SER A 328 -5.40 -25.65 -14.14
CA SER A 328 -4.55 -25.26 -15.26
C SER A 328 -3.09 -25.19 -14.83
N LYS A 329 -2.22 -25.84 -15.59
CA LYS A 329 -0.76 -25.92 -15.40
C LYS A 329 -0.10 -24.63 -15.93
N VAL A 330 -0.51 -23.49 -15.38
CA VAL A 330 0.11 -22.18 -15.59
C VAL A 330 0.49 -21.65 -14.22
N VAL A 331 1.75 -21.25 -14.04
CA VAL A 331 2.26 -20.56 -12.85
C VAL A 331 1.52 -19.23 -12.74
N THR A 332 0.32 -19.28 -12.18
CA THR A 332 -0.46 -18.11 -11.80
C THR A 332 0.03 -17.72 -10.41
N PRO A 333 0.43 -16.46 -10.17
CA PRO A 333 0.79 -16.01 -8.83
C PRO A 333 -0.37 -16.32 -7.89
N SER A 334 -0.06 -16.77 -6.66
CA SER A 334 -1.10 -17.08 -5.70
C SER A 334 -2.03 -15.88 -5.56
N GLN A 335 -3.35 -16.10 -5.48
CA GLN A 335 -4.32 -15.01 -5.44
C GLN A 335 -4.03 -14.01 -4.29
N GLY A 336 -3.36 -14.44 -3.23
CA GLY A 336 -2.89 -13.59 -2.14
C GLY A 336 -1.84 -12.56 -2.58
N ILE A 337 -0.85 -12.95 -3.39
CA ILE A 337 0.21 -12.06 -3.88
C ILE A 337 -0.38 -10.97 -4.78
N VAL A 338 -1.35 -11.33 -5.63
CA VAL A 338 -2.05 -10.36 -6.49
C VAL A 338 -2.81 -9.33 -5.65
N ARG A 339 -3.51 -9.77 -4.60
CA ARG A 339 -4.20 -8.85 -3.67
C ARG A 339 -3.23 -7.94 -2.92
N TRP A 340 -2.08 -8.48 -2.49
CA TRP A 340 -1.02 -7.69 -1.87
C TRP A 340 -0.48 -6.62 -2.82
N LYS A 341 -0.18 -7.00 -4.06
CA LYS A 341 0.26 -6.07 -5.11
C LYS A 341 -0.73 -4.91 -5.26
N LEU A 342 -2.02 -5.20 -5.46
CA LEU A 342 -3.05 -4.16 -5.63
C LEU A 342 -3.16 -3.25 -4.40
N ARG A 343 -3.08 -3.82 -3.19
CA ARG A 343 -3.18 -3.05 -1.94
C ARG A 343 -1.97 -2.14 -1.73
N LEU A 344 -0.77 -2.61 -2.06
CA LEU A 344 0.46 -1.83 -1.97
C LEU A 344 0.48 -0.73 -3.03
N GLU A 345 0.09 -1.03 -4.27
CA GLU A 345 -0.04 -0.03 -5.34
C GLU A 345 -1.06 1.05 -4.97
N TYR A 346 -2.26 0.67 -4.50
CA TYR A 346 -3.26 1.63 -4.03
C TYR A 346 -2.71 2.53 -2.92
N PHE A 347 -2.09 1.94 -1.90
CA PHE A 347 -1.54 2.70 -0.78
C PHE A 347 -0.42 3.65 -1.21
N ALA A 348 0.45 3.21 -2.12
CA ALA A 348 1.52 4.05 -2.65
C ALA A 348 0.96 5.24 -3.44
N TYR A 349 -0.06 4.99 -4.26
CA TYR A 349 -0.71 6.02 -5.06
C TYR A 349 -1.46 7.03 -4.20
N GLU A 350 -2.21 6.55 -3.20
CA GLU A 350 -2.88 7.42 -2.23
C GLU A 350 -1.87 8.29 -1.48
N THR A 351 -0.75 7.71 -1.03
CA THR A 351 0.31 8.45 -0.34
C THR A 351 0.96 9.50 -1.26
N LEU A 352 1.33 9.12 -2.49
CA LEU A 352 1.95 10.03 -3.46
C LEU A 352 0.98 11.17 -3.83
N GLN A 353 -0.28 10.83 -4.08
CA GLN A 353 -1.32 11.79 -4.38
C GLN A 353 -1.44 12.84 -3.26
N ASP A 354 -1.47 12.41 -2.00
CA ASP A 354 -1.58 13.32 -0.87
C ASP A 354 -0.40 14.29 -0.79
N LEU A 355 0.81 13.82 -1.09
CA LEU A 355 2.00 14.67 -1.17
C LEU A 355 1.92 15.67 -2.32
N ARG A 356 1.50 15.21 -3.51
CA ARG A 356 1.39 16.06 -4.71
C ARG A 356 0.25 17.07 -4.59
N ILE A 357 -0.90 16.70 -4.02
CA ILE A 357 -2.01 17.62 -3.72
C ILE A 357 -1.56 18.70 -2.73
N ALA A 358 -0.82 18.34 -1.68
CA ALA A 358 -0.32 19.30 -0.69
C ALA A 358 0.65 20.33 -1.29
N LYS A 359 1.38 19.95 -2.36
CA LYS A 359 2.37 20.77 -3.07
C LYS A 359 1.91 21.22 -4.45
N LEU A 360 0.62 21.07 -4.78
CA LEU A 360 0.12 21.30 -6.14
C LEU A 360 0.32 22.75 -6.59
N PHE A 361 0.32 23.70 -5.65
CA PHE A 361 0.62 25.09 -5.96
C PHE A 361 2.04 25.26 -6.50
N GLU A 362 3.05 24.73 -5.82
CA GLU A 362 4.45 24.74 -6.27
C GLU A 362 4.61 24.00 -7.58
N ILE A 363 4.01 22.81 -7.70
CA ILE A 363 4.07 22.01 -8.93
C ILE A 363 3.54 22.82 -10.12
N ILE A 364 2.42 23.53 -9.98
CA ILE A 364 1.85 24.33 -11.08
C ILE A 364 2.69 25.59 -11.38
N VAL A 365 3.34 26.19 -10.36
CA VAL A 365 4.27 27.30 -10.59
C VAL A 365 5.42 26.88 -11.50
N ASP A 366 5.92 25.65 -11.35
CA ASP A 366 7.04 25.09 -12.12
C ASP A 366 6.61 24.41 -13.44
N TYR A 367 5.35 24.56 -13.87
CA TYR A 367 4.85 23.99 -15.13
C TYR A 367 5.29 24.86 -16.33
N PRO A 368 5.78 24.29 -17.46
CA PRO A 368 5.66 22.90 -17.93
C PRO A 368 6.76 21.90 -17.49
N GLU A 369 7.83 22.35 -16.85
CA GLU A 369 8.95 21.52 -16.42
C GLU A 369 8.50 20.44 -15.41
N SER A 370 7.47 20.73 -14.63
CA SER A 370 6.82 19.81 -13.68
C SER A 370 5.78 18.85 -14.31
N SER A 371 5.69 18.78 -15.65
CA SER A 371 4.70 17.93 -16.34
C SER A 371 4.72 16.45 -15.92
N PRO A 372 5.86 15.80 -15.60
CA PRO A 372 5.83 14.41 -15.12
C PRO A 372 5.11 14.24 -13.78
N ALA A 373 5.24 15.21 -12.86
CA ALA A 373 4.52 15.17 -11.59
C ALA A 373 3.00 15.36 -11.76
N ILE A 374 2.59 16.13 -12.77
CA ILE A 374 1.18 16.30 -13.15
C ILE A 374 0.61 15.00 -13.74
N GLU A 375 1.36 14.31 -14.59
CA GLU A 375 0.95 13.02 -15.16
C GLU A 375 0.89 11.91 -14.10
N ASP A 376 1.83 11.89 -13.16
CA ASP A 376 1.78 10.98 -12.01
C ASP A 376 0.53 11.23 -11.16
N LEU A 377 0.23 12.51 -10.86
CA LEU A 377 -0.96 12.89 -10.09
C LEU A 377 -2.26 12.47 -10.81
N LYS A 378 -2.32 12.61 -12.13
CA LYS A 378 -3.44 12.13 -12.95
C LYS A 378 -3.65 10.63 -12.79
N GLN A 379 -2.60 9.83 -12.99
CA GLN A 379 -2.70 8.36 -12.81
C GLN A 379 -3.11 7.97 -11.40
N CYS A 380 -2.65 8.69 -10.37
CA CYS A 380 -3.09 8.46 -9.00
C CYS A 380 -4.58 8.74 -8.83
N LEU A 381 -5.09 9.86 -9.35
CA LEU A 381 -6.50 10.25 -9.22
C LEU A 381 -7.45 9.32 -9.97
N GLU A 382 -7.05 8.80 -11.14
CA GLU A 382 -7.80 7.77 -11.87
C GLU A 382 -7.93 6.49 -11.05
N TYR A 383 -6.92 6.16 -10.24
CA TYR A 383 -6.89 4.94 -9.44
C TYR A 383 -7.58 5.08 -8.08
N THR A 384 -7.47 6.24 -7.42
CA THR A 384 -8.01 6.47 -6.07
C THR A 384 -9.44 7.01 -6.08
N GLY A 385 -9.84 7.73 -7.14
CA GLY A 385 -11.11 8.45 -7.23
C GLY A 385 -11.26 9.67 -6.30
N GLN A 386 -10.18 10.16 -5.68
CA GLN A 386 -10.23 11.22 -4.65
C GLN A 386 -10.21 12.65 -5.24
N HIS A 387 -11.07 12.91 -6.22
CA HIS A 387 -11.08 14.14 -7.01
C HIS A 387 -11.46 15.39 -6.19
N SER A 388 -12.43 15.26 -5.28
CA SER A 388 -12.89 16.36 -4.41
C SER A 388 -11.78 16.89 -3.49
N LYS A 389 -10.93 15.99 -2.97
CA LYS A 389 -9.81 16.34 -2.09
C LYS A 389 -8.80 17.26 -2.78
N LEU A 390 -8.52 17.01 -4.07
CA LEU A 390 -7.65 17.89 -4.88
C LEU A 390 -8.25 19.29 -4.98
N VAL A 391 -9.53 19.39 -5.38
CA VAL A 391 -10.21 20.66 -5.59
C VAL A 391 -10.27 21.49 -4.31
N GLU A 392 -10.70 20.90 -3.19
CA GLU A 392 -10.81 21.59 -1.90
C GLU A 392 -9.46 22.07 -1.36
N SER A 393 -8.44 21.19 -1.41
CA SER A 393 -7.09 21.52 -0.96
C SER A 393 -6.47 22.63 -1.82
N PHE A 394 -6.62 22.52 -3.14
CA PHE A 394 -6.01 23.48 -4.05
C PHE A 394 -6.69 24.86 -4.00
N ILE A 395 -8.03 24.93 -3.94
CA ILE A 395 -8.75 26.18 -3.72
C ILE A 395 -8.31 26.84 -2.40
N SER A 396 -8.12 26.05 -1.34
CA SER A 396 -7.63 26.55 -0.05
C SER A 396 -6.22 27.13 -0.16
N SER A 397 -5.32 26.44 -0.88
CA SER A 397 -3.96 26.91 -1.16
C SER A 397 -3.94 28.22 -1.96
N LEU A 398 -4.76 28.32 -3.00
CA LEU A 398 -4.92 29.54 -3.82
C LEU A 398 -5.40 30.73 -2.99
N LYS A 399 -6.42 30.53 -2.15
CA LYS A 399 -6.96 31.59 -1.27
C LYS A 399 -5.92 32.10 -0.27
N TYR A 400 -5.14 31.19 0.32
CA TYR A 400 -4.16 31.55 1.34
C TYR A 400 -2.90 32.20 0.77
N ARG A 401 -2.44 31.76 -0.41
CA ARG A 401 -1.12 32.15 -0.96
C ARG A 401 -1.19 33.18 -2.07
N LEU A 402 -2.18 33.06 -2.96
CA LEU A 402 -2.23 33.83 -4.20
C LEU A 402 -3.29 34.93 -4.19
N LEU A 403 -4.52 34.61 -3.74
CA LEU A 403 -5.67 35.51 -3.78
C LEU A 403 -5.68 36.47 -2.58
N THR A 404 -4.56 37.15 -2.39
CA THR A 404 -4.36 38.14 -1.31
C THR A 404 -4.07 39.51 -1.91
N ALA A 405 -4.35 40.57 -1.13
CA ALA A 405 -4.17 41.95 -1.60
C ALA A 405 -2.69 42.30 -1.90
N GLY A 406 -1.74 41.53 -1.38
CA GLY A 406 -0.31 41.73 -1.58
C GLY A 406 0.24 41.13 -2.88
N ALA A 407 -0.46 40.19 -3.52
CA ALA A 407 0.00 39.57 -4.76
C ALA A 407 -0.19 40.53 -5.95
N SER A 408 0.76 40.53 -6.89
CA SER A 408 0.63 41.34 -8.10
C SER A 408 -0.40 40.74 -9.06
N THR A 409 -1.07 41.58 -9.85
CA THR A 409 -2.08 41.12 -10.83
C THR A 409 -1.45 40.23 -11.90
N ASN A 410 -0.20 40.53 -12.30
CA ASN A 410 0.55 39.73 -13.26
C ASN A 410 0.84 38.33 -12.71
N ASP A 411 1.29 38.19 -11.46
CA ASP A 411 1.58 36.88 -10.87
C ASP A 411 0.32 36.01 -10.78
N ILE A 412 -0.82 36.61 -10.44
CA ILE A 412 -2.12 35.91 -10.39
C ILE A 412 -2.53 35.44 -11.79
N LEU A 413 -2.34 36.27 -12.82
CA LEU A 413 -2.66 35.93 -14.21
C LEU A 413 -1.73 34.83 -14.75
N HIS A 414 -0.42 34.92 -14.53
CA HIS A 414 0.53 33.88 -14.91
C HIS A 414 0.18 32.55 -14.23
N GLN A 415 -0.07 32.57 -12.92
CA GLN A 415 -0.48 31.38 -12.19
C GLN A 415 -1.82 30.83 -12.70
N TYR A 416 -2.77 31.68 -13.09
CA TYR A 416 -4.04 31.25 -13.69
C TYR A 416 -3.83 30.52 -15.01
N VAL A 417 -2.97 31.05 -15.90
CA VAL A 417 -2.62 30.40 -17.17
C VAL A 417 -1.93 29.06 -16.92
N SER A 418 -0.94 28.99 -16.04
CA SER A 418 -0.29 27.72 -15.67
C SER A 418 -1.28 26.73 -15.05
N THR A 419 -2.23 27.22 -14.23
CA THR A 419 -3.30 26.39 -13.65
C THR A 419 -4.22 25.82 -14.74
N ILE A 420 -4.60 26.63 -15.75
CA ILE A 420 -5.40 26.14 -16.89
C ILE A 420 -4.66 25.02 -17.62
N LYS A 421 -3.38 25.23 -17.94
CA LYS A 421 -2.57 24.24 -18.67
C LYS A 421 -2.37 22.95 -17.87
N ALA A 422 -2.00 23.06 -16.59
CA ALA A 422 -1.75 21.91 -15.73
C ALA A 422 -3.03 21.11 -15.41
N LEU A 423 -4.13 21.77 -15.04
CA LEU A 423 -5.38 21.07 -14.73
C LEU A 423 -6.00 20.42 -15.96
N ARG A 424 -5.79 20.97 -17.16
CA ARG A 424 -6.22 20.33 -18.42
C ARG A 424 -5.44 19.05 -18.72
N ALA A 425 -4.18 18.98 -18.31
CA ALA A 425 -3.40 17.75 -18.44
C ALA A 425 -3.94 16.64 -17.52
N ILE A 426 -4.40 17.00 -16.31
CA ILE A 426 -5.02 16.07 -15.35
C ILE A 426 -6.43 15.66 -15.79
N ASP A 427 -7.27 16.64 -16.10
CA ASP A 427 -8.68 16.48 -16.43
C ASP A 427 -9.01 17.15 -17.76
N PRO A 428 -8.98 16.39 -18.87
CA PRO A 428 -9.34 16.89 -20.19
C PRO A 428 -10.79 17.36 -20.29
N ALA A 429 -11.70 16.88 -19.42
CA ALA A 429 -13.11 17.29 -19.42
C ALA A 429 -13.31 18.69 -18.82
N GLY A 430 -12.33 19.21 -18.07
CA GLY A 430 -12.30 20.58 -17.55
C GLY A 430 -13.14 20.82 -16.29
N VAL A 431 -13.63 19.76 -15.64
CA VAL A 431 -14.44 19.82 -14.41
C VAL A 431 -13.64 20.42 -13.26
N PHE A 432 -12.37 20.01 -13.08
CA PHE A 432 -11.52 20.60 -12.03
C PHE A 432 -11.22 22.07 -12.29
N LEU A 433 -10.94 22.40 -13.55
CA LEU A 433 -10.62 23.77 -13.94
C LEU A 433 -11.81 24.71 -13.73
N GLU A 434 -13.03 24.23 -13.96
CA GLU A 434 -14.22 25.00 -13.70
C GLU A 434 -14.37 25.36 -12.21
N ALA A 435 -14.24 24.37 -11.33
CA ALA A 435 -14.38 24.56 -9.89
C ALA A 435 -13.26 25.42 -9.28
N VAL A 436 -12.02 25.18 -9.70
CA VAL A 436 -10.83 25.88 -9.20
C VAL A 436 -10.66 27.27 -9.82
N GLY A 437 -11.06 27.44 -11.07
CA GLY A 437 -10.86 28.68 -11.82
C GLY A 437 -11.78 29.81 -11.36
N GLU A 438 -13.01 29.50 -10.90
CA GLU A 438 -13.99 30.54 -10.54
C GLU A 438 -13.50 31.46 -9.40
N PRO A 439 -12.96 30.97 -8.27
CA PRO A 439 -12.38 31.82 -7.24
C PRO A 439 -11.29 32.78 -7.74
N ILE A 440 -10.50 32.36 -8.74
CA ILE A 440 -9.44 33.20 -9.33
C ILE A 440 -10.07 34.29 -10.20
N ARG A 441 -11.04 33.93 -11.06
CA ARG A 441 -11.76 34.87 -11.93
C ARG A 441 -12.53 35.91 -11.12
N ASP A 442 -13.25 35.48 -10.09
CA ASP A 442 -13.97 36.36 -9.16
C ASP A 442 -13.05 37.41 -8.53
N TYR A 443 -11.87 36.96 -8.09
CA TYR A 443 -10.88 37.86 -7.49
C TYR A 443 -10.32 38.87 -8.51
N LEU A 444 -9.96 38.42 -9.71
CA LEU A 444 -9.44 39.27 -10.78
C LEU A 444 -10.49 40.28 -11.29
N ARG A 445 -11.78 39.90 -11.35
CA ARG A 445 -12.88 40.83 -11.67
C ARG A 445 -12.99 41.99 -10.68
N GLY A 446 -12.56 41.80 -9.43
CA GLY A 446 -12.54 42.84 -8.40
C GLY A 446 -11.39 43.84 -8.52
N ARG A 447 -10.32 43.52 -9.28
CA ARG A 447 -9.13 44.36 -9.43
C ARG A 447 -9.25 45.31 -10.61
N LYS A 448 -8.91 46.58 -10.40
CA LYS A 448 -9.09 47.65 -11.40
C LYS A 448 -8.07 47.59 -12.54
N ASP A 449 -6.90 47.02 -12.28
CA ASP A 449 -5.76 46.94 -13.19
C ASP A 449 -5.75 45.66 -14.04
N THR A 450 -6.71 44.75 -13.84
CA THR A 450 -6.80 43.45 -14.53
C THR A 450 -6.79 43.58 -16.05
N ILE A 451 -7.62 44.47 -16.61
CA ILE A 451 -7.73 44.64 -18.07
C ILE A 451 -6.38 45.05 -18.65
N LYS A 452 -5.71 46.03 -18.02
CA LYS A 452 -4.39 46.50 -18.44
C LYS A 452 -3.34 45.39 -18.35
N CYS A 453 -3.31 44.65 -17.25
CA CYS A 453 -2.39 43.52 -17.09
C CYS A 453 -2.63 42.39 -18.10
N VAL A 454 -3.89 42.05 -18.41
CA VAL A 454 -4.21 41.05 -19.45
C VAL A 454 -3.74 41.52 -20.82
N VAL A 455 -4.01 42.78 -21.20
CA VAL A 455 -3.55 43.35 -22.48
C VAL A 455 -2.03 43.34 -22.55
N THR A 456 -1.34 43.72 -21.47
CA THR A 456 0.12 43.65 -21.37
C THR A 456 0.61 42.20 -21.52
N MET A 457 0.05 41.24 -20.81
CA MET A 457 0.44 39.82 -20.90
C MET A 457 0.22 39.21 -22.29
N LEU A 458 -0.81 39.65 -23.02
CA LEU A 458 -1.09 39.20 -24.39
C LEU A 458 -0.20 39.85 -25.46
N THR A 459 0.46 40.97 -25.16
CA THR A 459 1.11 41.81 -26.18
C THR A 459 2.58 42.10 -25.91
N ASP A 460 3.01 42.09 -24.65
CA ASP A 460 4.41 42.09 -24.25
C ASP A 460 4.80 40.66 -23.90
N GLY A 461 5.74 40.09 -24.66
CA GLY A 461 6.42 38.86 -24.24
C GLY A 461 7.01 39.07 -22.86
N SER A 462 6.90 38.05 -22.00
CA SER A 462 7.27 38.05 -20.58
C SER A 462 8.39 39.06 -20.27
N GLY A 463 8.00 40.24 -19.78
CA GLY A 463 8.94 41.28 -19.40
C GLY A 463 9.65 40.84 -18.13
N GLY A 464 10.80 40.17 -18.26
CA GLY A 464 11.56 39.76 -17.08
C GLY A 464 12.90 39.06 -17.35
N ASN A 465 13.95 39.88 -17.52
CA ASN A 465 15.39 39.64 -17.28
C ASN A 465 16.29 39.66 -18.53
N ALA A 466 17.09 40.73 -18.64
CA ALA A 466 18.15 40.92 -19.63
C ALA A 466 19.32 39.90 -19.55
N ASN A 467 19.25 38.86 -18.71
CA ASN A 467 20.34 37.90 -18.47
C ASN A 467 19.89 36.43 -18.36
N GLY A 468 18.70 36.07 -18.85
CA GLY A 468 18.27 34.67 -18.98
C GLY A 468 18.16 34.27 -20.43
N SER A 469 18.60 33.06 -20.78
CA SER A 469 18.61 32.46 -22.13
C SER A 469 17.21 32.19 -22.73
N GLY A 470 16.23 33.08 -22.54
CA GLY A 470 14.92 33.01 -23.19
C GLY A 470 14.98 33.68 -24.56
N ASN A 471 14.49 33.00 -25.60
CA ASN A 471 14.34 33.60 -26.92
C ASN A 471 13.49 34.88 -26.82
N PRO A 472 13.97 36.03 -27.32
CA PRO A 472 13.24 37.29 -27.28
C PRO A 472 12.15 37.24 -28.38
N GLY A 473 10.93 36.82 -28.03
CA GLY A 473 9.84 36.80 -29.00
C GLY A 473 8.49 36.23 -28.54
N ASP A 474 8.44 35.26 -27.63
CA ASP A 474 7.19 34.51 -27.39
C ASP A 474 6.23 35.30 -26.48
N SER A 475 5.33 36.09 -27.08
CA SER A 475 4.14 36.59 -26.39
C SER A 475 3.21 35.40 -26.05
N LEU A 476 2.44 35.46 -24.95
CA LEU A 476 1.46 34.42 -24.64
C LEU A 476 0.52 34.14 -25.83
N LEU A 477 0.22 35.16 -26.62
CA LEU A 477 -0.57 35.04 -27.83
C LEU A 477 0.10 34.18 -28.91
N GLU A 478 1.42 34.28 -29.06
CA GLU A 478 2.22 33.45 -29.98
C GLU A 478 2.32 32.01 -29.47
N GLU A 479 2.50 31.83 -28.16
CA GLU A 479 2.51 30.50 -27.52
C GLU A 479 1.18 29.77 -27.73
N LEU A 480 0.06 30.44 -27.46
CA LEU A 480 -1.28 29.88 -27.66
C LEU A 480 -1.49 29.47 -29.12
N MET A 481 -1.06 30.28 -30.09
CA MET A 481 -1.23 29.96 -31.50
C MET A 481 -0.39 28.76 -31.95
N ARG A 482 0.82 28.59 -31.42
CA ARG A 482 1.64 27.40 -31.68
C ARG A 482 1.00 26.12 -31.10
N ASP A 483 0.39 26.24 -29.92
CA ASP A 483 -0.37 25.14 -29.31
C ASP A 483 -1.62 24.78 -30.13
N GLU A 484 -2.29 25.76 -30.75
CA GLU A 484 -3.42 25.51 -31.66
C GLU A 484 -2.99 24.81 -32.95
N GLU A 485 -1.94 25.29 -33.62
CA GLU A 485 -1.43 24.71 -34.86
C GLU A 485 -0.86 23.29 -34.67
N SER A 486 -0.25 23.01 -33.52
CA SER A 486 0.29 21.67 -33.20
C SER A 486 -0.80 20.63 -32.90
N GLN A 487 -1.96 21.05 -32.37
CA GLN A 487 -3.13 20.17 -32.23
C GLN A 487 -3.82 19.88 -33.58
N GLU A 488 -3.74 20.81 -34.53
CA GLU A 488 -4.29 20.64 -35.89
C GLU A 488 -3.34 19.84 -36.82
N ASN A 489 -2.02 19.92 -36.62
CA ASN A 489 -1.01 19.24 -37.45
C ASN A 489 -0.84 17.73 -37.21
N VAL A 490 -1.63 17.09 -36.32
CA VAL A 490 -1.68 15.62 -36.21
C VAL A 490 -2.56 15.01 -37.33
N GLY A 491 -3.04 15.82 -38.28
CA GLY A 491 -3.75 15.34 -39.47
C GLY A 491 -3.50 16.21 -40.71
N PHE A 492 -2.36 16.04 -41.36
CA PHE A 492 -2.17 16.41 -42.78
C PHE A 492 -1.99 15.09 -43.54
N ASP A 493 -2.88 14.65 -44.42
CA ASP A 493 -3.18 15.21 -45.74
C ASP A 493 -4.46 14.49 -46.24
N ASP A 494 -5.49 15.20 -46.71
CA ASP A 494 -6.19 14.90 -47.98
C ASP A 494 -7.35 15.88 -48.23
N ASP A 495 -7.41 16.25 -49.48
CA ASP A 495 -8.22 17.23 -50.17
C ASP A 495 -9.69 16.75 -50.27
N PHE A 496 -10.64 17.67 -50.07
CA PHE A 496 -12.07 17.61 -50.48
C PHE A 496 -13.19 16.80 -49.75
N HIS A 497 -13.00 16.05 -48.66
CA HIS A 497 -14.15 15.45 -47.90
C HIS A 497 -13.96 15.32 -46.37
N THR A 498 -13.18 16.22 -45.75
CA THR A 498 -12.65 16.10 -44.39
C THR A 498 -13.65 16.28 -43.24
N ASP A 499 -14.76 17.00 -43.45
CA ASP A 499 -15.71 17.37 -42.39
C ASP A 499 -16.45 16.16 -41.79
N ASP A 500 -16.97 15.26 -42.65
CA ASP A 500 -17.67 14.07 -42.18
C ASP A 500 -16.73 13.13 -41.42
N LYS A 501 -15.52 12.89 -41.93
CA LYS A 501 -14.57 11.95 -41.30
C LYS A 501 -14.09 12.47 -39.93
N GLN A 502 -13.85 13.77 -39.80
CA GLN A 502 -13.50 14.39 -38.53
C GLN A 502 -14.69 14.39 -37.57
N ALA A 503 -15.91 14.66 -38.06
CA ALA A 503 -17.14 14.56 -37.27
C ALA A 503 -17.38 13.13 -36.77
N TRP A 504 -17.11 12.10 -37.58
CA TRP A 504 -17.17 10.69 -37.17
C TRP A 504 -16.09 10.32 -36.14
N ILE A 505 -14.87 10.84 -36.26
CA ILE A 505 -13.81 10.68 -35.25
C ILE A 505 -14.21 11.35 -33.93
N ASN A 506 -14.74 12.57 -33.99
CA ASN A 506 -15.22 13.31 -32.82
C ASN A 506 -16.41 12.61 -32.16
N ALA A 507 -17.35 12.08 -32.95
CA ALA A 507 -18.47 11.29 -32.46
C ALA A 507 -18.00 9.97 -31.82
N SER A 508 -16.94 9.34 -32.35
CA SER A 508 -16.37 8.10 -31.80
C SER A 508 -15.56 8.33 -30.51
N ARG A 509 -15.12 9.57 -30.26
CA ARG A 509 -14.41 9.99 -29.04
C ARG A 509 -15.32 10.66 -28.01
N TRP A 510 -16.62 10.76 -28.30
CA TRP A 510 -17.57 11.35 -27.37
C TRP A 510 -17.79 10.42 -26.18
N GLU A 511 -17.52 10.93 -24.98
CA GLU A 511 -17.82 10.27 -23.72
C GLU A 511 -18.82 11.13 -22.93
N PRO A 512 -19.75 10.52 -22.18
CA PRO A 512 -20.66 11.27 -21.34
C PRO A 512 -19.89 12.01 -20.23
N ASP A 513 -20.44 13.14 -19.79
CA ASP A 513 -19.81 13.93 -18.72
C ASP A 513 -19.73 13.09 -17.41
N PRO A 514 -18.64 13.24 -16.63
CA PRO A 514 -18.49 12.55 -15.36
C PRO A 514 -19.54 13.02 -14.34
N VAL A 515 -19.77 12.21 -13.29
CA VAL A 515 -20.83 12.45 -12.29
C VAL A 515 -20.63 13.78 -11.55
N GLU A 516 -19.39 14.23 -11.45
CA GLU A 516 -18.96 15.45 -10.77
C GLU A 516 -19.21 16.73 -11.58
N ALA A 517 -19.57 16.63 -12.86
CA ALA A 517 -19.86 17.79 -13.70
C ALA A 517 -21.20 18.46 -13.34
N ASP A 518 -21.27 19.80 -13.43
CA ASP A 518 -22.50 20.55 -13.14
C ASP A 518 -23.55 20.34 -14.26
N PRO A 519 -24.73 19.75 -13.96
CA PRO A 519 -25.77 19.50 -14.97
C PRO A 519 -26.30 20.77 -15.64
N LEU A 520 -26.16 21.93 -14.99
CA LEU A 520 -26.68 23.22 -15.49
C LEU A 520 -25.75 23.89 -16.50
N LYS A 521 -24.49 23.45 -16.59
CA LYS A 521 -23.47 24.14 -17.37
C LYS A 521 -23.15 23.49 -18.71
N GLY A 522 -23.78 22.34 -18.98
CA GLY A 522 -23.73 21.64 -20.26
C GLY A 522 -22.33 21.10 -20.58
N SER A 523 -22.29 20.15 -21.51
CA SER A 523 -21.05 19.47 -21.89
C SER A 523 -19.99 20.46 -22.41
N LEU A 524 -18.97 20.70 -21.58
CA LEU A 524 -17.73 21.39 -21.94
C LEU A 524 -16.66 20.42 -22.45
N SER A 525 -16.88 19.11 -22.31
CA SER A 525 -15.90 18.04 -22.57
C SER A 525 -15.42 17.94 -24.03
N GLN A 526 -16.06 18.66 -24.97
CA GLN A 526 -15.60 18.79 -26.35
C GLN A 526 -15.13 20.20 -26.75
N ARG A 527 -15.29 21.23 -25.92
CA ARG A 527 -14.83 22.57 -26.29
C ARG A 527 -13.35 22.68 -25.98
N LYS A 528 -12.54 22.89 -27.02
CA LYS A 528 -11.15 23.34 -26.91
C LYS A 528 -11.12 24.45 -25.85
N VAL A 529 -10.47 24.21 -24.71
CA VAL A 529 -10.35 25.23 -23.66
C VAL A 529 -9.53 26.37 -24.25
N ASP A 530 -10.22 27.47 -24.52
CA ASP A 530 -9.63 28.67 -25.07
C ASP A 530 -9.14 29.54 -23.91
N ILE A 531 -7.83 29.49 -23.64
CA ILE A 531 -7.20 30.29 -22.58
C ILE A 531 -7.47 31.79 -22.83
N LEU A 532 -7.43 32.23 -24.09
CA LEU A 532 -7.75 33.61 -24.46
C LEU A 532 -9.21 33.92 -24.16
N GLY A 533 -10.13 33.01 -24.50
CA GLY A 533 -11.55 33.11 -24.12
C GLY A 533 -11.75 33.24 -22.62
N MET A 534 -11.09 32.39 -21.83
CA MET A 534 -11.16 32.44 -20.36
C MET A 534 -10.59 33.75 -19.78
N LEU A 535 -9.58 34.35 -20.42
CA LEU A 535 -9.04 35.66 -20.04
C LEU A 535 -9.99 36.80 -20.44
N VAL A 536 -10.62 36.72 -21.60
CA VAL A 536 -11.64 37.68 -22.06
C VAL A 536 -12.89 37.62 -21.17
N ASP A 537 -13.28 36.44 -20.73
CA ASP A 537 -14.41 36.23 -19.82
C ASP A 537 -14.20 36.92 -18.45
N ILE A 538 -12.95 37.01 -17.96
CA ILE A 538 -12.63 37.79 -16.75
C ILE A 538 -12.92 39.28 -16.96
N ILE A 539 -12.65 39.81 -18.16
CA ILE A 539 -12.88 41.23 -18.50
C ILE A 539 -14.38 41.48 -18.74
N GLY A 540 -15.10 40.49 -19.25
CA GLY A 540 -16.54 40.52 -19.48
C GLY A 540 -16.96 41.07 -20.84
N SER A 541 -16.10 41.80 -21.56
CA SER A 541 -16.36 42.16 -22.96
C SER A 541 -15.11 42.32 -23.82
N LYS A 542 -15.22 41.87 -25.08
CA LYS A 542 -14.19 42.05 -26.12
C LYS A 542 -13.93 43.54 -26.41
N GLU A 543 -14.96 44.38 -26.35
CA GLU A 543 -14.84 45.82 -26.62
C GLU A 543 -13.95 46.54 -25.61
N GLN A 544 -14.01 46.15 -24.34
CA GLN A 544 -13.15 46.72 -23.30
C GLN A 544 -11.69 46.34 -23.50
N LEU A 545 -11.41 45.09 -23.88
CA LEU A 545 -10.05 44.64 -24.22
C LEU A 545 -9.50 45.45 -25.41
N VAL A 546 -10.28 45.60 -26.48
CA VAL A 546 -9.86 46.35 -27.68
C VAL A 546 -9.65 47.83 -27.36
N ASN A 547 -10.50 48.43 -26.53
CA ASN A 547 -10.35 49.83 -26.16
C ASN A 547 -9.07 50.07 -25.34
N GLU A 548 -8.78 49.22 -24.36
CA GLU A 548 -7.55 49.32 -23.57
C GLU A 548 -6.31 49.04 -24.43
N TYR A 549 -6.37 48.04 -25.33
CA TYR A 549 -5.29 47.77 -26.29
C TYR A 549 -5.01 48.97 -27.20
N ARG A 550 -6.05 49.68 -27.68
CA ARG A 550 -5.88 50.91 -28.47
C ARG A 550 -5.15 52.00 -27.68
N VAL A 551 -5.49 52.18 -26.41
CA VAL A 551 -4.83 53.17 -25.53
C VAL A 551 -3.38 52.79 -25.31
N MET A 552 -3.11 51.53 -24.97
CA MET A 552 -1.75 51.03 -24.75
C MET A 552 -0.91 51.08 -26.04
N LEU A 553 -1.46 50.70 -27.18
CA LEU A 553 -0.76 50.76 -28.48
C LEU A 553 -0.44 52.22 -28.85
N ALA A 554 -1.36 53.16 -28.61
CA ALA A 554 -1.09 54.58 -28.82
C ALA A 554 0.06 55.08 -27.95
N GLU A 555 0.08 54.71 -26.66
CA GLU A 555 1.19 55.04 -25.75
C GLU A 555 2.52 54.41 -26.21
N LYS A 556 2.52 53.13 -26.62
CA LYS A 556 3.72 52.45 -27.13
C LYS A 556 4.27 53.12 -28.38
N LEU A 557 3.41 53.41 -29.37
CA LEU A 557 3.80 54.06 -30.63
C LEU A 557 4.31 55.49 -30.42
N LEU A 558 3.76 56.24 -29.46
CA LEU A 558 4.25 57.58 -29.12
C LEU A 558 5.62 57.56 -28.43
N ASN A 559 5.93 56.50 -27.69
CA ASN A 559 7.19 56.35 -26.95
C ASN A 559 8.31 55.67 -27.75
N LYS A 560 8.01 55.13 -28.94
CA LYS A 560 8.96 54.36 -29.75
C LYS A 560 9.86 55.29 -30.57
N THR A 561 11.17 55.26 -30.31
CA THR A 561 12.16 56.18 -30.94
C THR A 561 12.86 55.60 -32.17
N ASP A 562 12.82 54.28 -32.33
CA ASP A 562 13.48 53.48 -33.36
C ASP A 562 12.60 53.20 -34.59
N TYR A 563 11.30 53.54 -34.52
CA TYR A 563 10.30 53.36 -35.59
C TYR A 563 10.12 51.93 -36.12
N ASP A 564 10.70 50.92 -35.47
CA ASP A 564 10.40 49.52 -35.75
C ASP A 564 8.95 49.24 -35.32
N ILE A 565 8.08 48.79 -36.22
CA ILE A 565 6.66 48.51 -35.92
C ILE A 565 6.27 47.08 -36.28
N ASP A 566 7.23 46.27 -36.71
CA ASP A 566 6.96 44.92 -37.23
C ASP A 566 6.39 44.01 -36.13
N THR A 567 6.85 44.20 -34.88
CA THR A 567 6.35 43.48 -33.70
C THR A 567 4.90 43.84 -33.40
N GLU A 568 4.54 45.13 -33.44
CA GLU A 568 3.18 45.59 -33.17
C GLU A 568 2.23 45.15 -34.28
N ILE A 569 2.64 45.23 -35.55
CA ILE A 569 1.87 44.71 -36.69
C ILE A 569 1.56 43.22 -36.51
N ARG A 570 2.57 42.41 -36.15
CA ARG A 570 2.38 40.98 -35.88
C ARG A 570 1.36 40.76 -34.76
N THR A 571 1.48 41.45 -33.62
CA THR A 571 0.51 41.30 -32.52
C THR A 571 -0.93 41.66 -32.92
N VAL A 572 -1.11 42.69 -33.76
CA VAL A 572 -2.43 43.06 -34.29
C VAL A 572 -2.99 41.97 -35.19
N GLU A 573 -2.16 41.36 -36.04
CA GLU A 573 -2.58 40.27 -36.93
C GLU A 573 -3.03 39.03 -36.14
N LEU A 574 -2.28 38.66 -35.10
CA LEU A 574 -2.60 37.53 -34.21
C LEU A 574 -3.91 37.80 -33.42
N LEU A 575 -4.07 39.02 -32.87
CA LEU A 575 -5.30 39.41 -32.18
C LEU A 575 -6.50 39.42 -33.14
N LYS A 576 -6.31 39.86 -34.39
CA LYS A 576 -7.35 39.89 -35.40
C LYS A 576 -7.81 38.47 -35.77
N ALA A 577 -6.89 37.53 -35.96
CA ALA A 577 -7.22 36.14 -36.27
C ALA A 577 -8.11 35.52 -35.18
N ASN A 578 -7.72 35.70 -33.91
CA ASN A 578 -8.45 35.17 -32.77
C ASN A 578 -9.78 35.89 -32.54
N LEU A 579 -9.83 37.22 -32.51
CA LEU A 579 -11.08 37.94 -32.27
C LEU A 579 -12.11 37.75 -33.40
N HIS A 580 -11.66 37.44 -34.62
CA HIS A 580 -12.55 37.12 -35.74
C HIS A 580 -13.09 35.68 -35.67
N SER A 581 -12.30 34.67 -35.28
CA SER A 581 -12.80 33.28 -35.08
C SER A 581 -13.85 33.22 -33.96
N PHE A 582 -13.73 34.11 -32.98
CA PHE A 582 -14.68 34.38 -31.91
C PHE A 582 -16.04 34.97 -32.34
N SER A 583 -16.23 35.32 -33.62
CA SER A 583 -17.50 35.82 -34.17
C SER A 583 -18.31 34.75 -34.90
N SER A 584 -17.73 33.56 -35.10
CA SER A 584 -18.34 32.41 -35.78
C SER A 584 -18.77 31.26 -34.86
N LEU A 585 -18.64 31.43 -33.54
CA LEU A 585 -19.24 30.61 -32.48
C LEU A 585 -20.35 31.40 -31.79
#